data_AF-A0A2L0VP18-F1
#
_entry.id   AF-A0A2L0VP18-F1
#
_cell.length_a   1.000
_cell.length_b   1.000
_cell.length_c   1.000
_cell.angle_alpha   90.00
_cell.angle_beta   90.00
_cell.angle_gamma   90.00
#
_symmetry.space_group_name_H-M   'P 1'
#
loop_
_entity.id
_entity.type
_entity.pdbx_description
1 polymer ?
#
loop_
_entity_poly.entity_id
_entity_poly.type
_entity_poly.pdbx_seq_one_letter_code
_entity_poly.pdbx_strand_id
1 'polypeptide(L)'
;MLKERLEIAQKLAKEVHDVENAIDNAILKIGVLTSSMPEAQAAAKLSAVASDGAFAHLQGAIAAMLSGRSSVVALHNELASIKDKVGLKNIVVGYGDAGKLLPAKARANRDMASAKAA
;
A
#
# COMPACT_ATOMS: atom_id res chain seq x y z
N MET A 1 -20.23 9.75 17.47
CA MET A 1 -20.52 10.62 16.31
C MET A 1 -19.46 11.73 16.13
N LEU A 2 -18.91 11.87 14.91
CA LEU A 2 -17.65 12.55 14.53
C LEU A 2 -16.37 11.95 15.15
N LYS A 3 -16.25 11.83 16.49
CA LYS A 3 -15.12 11.14 17.14
C LYS A 3 -14.99 9.69 16.65
N GLU A 4 -16.08 8.94 16.72
CA GLU A 4 -16.18 7.57 16.21
C GLU A 4 -15.87 7.44 14.70
N ARG A 5 -16.33 8.41 13.88
CA ARG A 5 -16.00 8.44 12.45
C ARG A 5 -14.51 8.67 12.22
N LEU A 6 -13.89 9.52 13.03
CA LEU A 6 -12.46 9.78 13.00
C LEU A 6 -11.65 8.55 13.41
N GLU A 7 -12.04 7.85 14.48
CA GLU A 7 -11.40 6.61 14.93
C GLU A 7 -11.46 5.52 13.85
N ILE A 8 -12.63 5.33 13.23
CA ILE A 8 -12.79 4.41 12.09
C ILE A 8 -11.90 4.83 10.91
N ALA A 9 -11.88 6.12 10.56
CA ALA A 9 -11.08 6.61 9.44
C ALA A 9 -9.56 6.45 9.70
N GLN A 10 -9.09 6.68 10.94
CA GLN A 10 -7.70 6.45 11.32
C GLN A 10 -7.32 4.98 11.28
N LYS A 11 -8.20 4.09 11.75
CA LYS A 11 -8.02 2.64 11.64
C LYS A 11 -7.87 2.22 10.18
N LEU A 12 -8.82 2.61 9.32
CA LEU A 12 -8.80 2.25 7.91
C LEU A 12 -7.57 2.84 7.18
N ALA A 13 -7.16 4.07 7.51
CA ALA A 13 -5.96 4.66 6.93
C ALA A 13 -4.69 3.87 7.30
N LYS A 14 -4.61 3.33 8.52
CA LYS A 14 -3.53 2.42 8.91
C LYS A 14 -3.60 1.11 8.12
N GLU A 15 -4.77 0.49 8.07
CA GLU A 15 -4.94 -0.81 7.40
C GLU A 15 -4.60 -0.75 5.91
N VAL A 16 -5.06 0.29 5.20
CA VAL A 16 -4.71 0.49 3.78
C VAL A 16 -3.21 0.66 3.59
N HIS A 17 -2.56 1.45 4.45
CA HIS A 17 -1.12 1.63 4.39
C HIS A 17 -0.34 0.33 4.67
N ASP A 18 -0.79 -0.47 5.65
CA ASP A 18 -0.18 -1.77 5.93
C ASP A 18 -0.30 -2.71 4.72
N VAL A 19 -1.44 -2.69 4.01
CA VAL A 19 -1.65 -3.48 2.79
C VAL A 19 -0.77 -2.98 1.63
N GLU A 20 -0.67 -1.67 1.41
CA GLU A 20 0.22 -1.08 0.41
C GLU A 20 1.67 -1.54 0.63
N ASN A 21 2.16 -1.45 1.88
CA ASN A 21 3.50 -1.90 2.26
C ASN A 21 3.69 -3.40 2.08
N ALA A 22 2.68 -4.22 2.41
CA ALA A 22 2.76 -5.66 2.24
C ALA A 22 2.88 -6.05 0.75
N ILE A 23 2.12 -5.39 -0.13
CA ILE A 23 2.21 -5.59 -1.57
C ILE A 23 3.57 -5.16 -2.11
N ASP A 24 4.06 -3.98 -1.71
CA ASP A 24 5.38 -3.49 -2.15
C ASP A 24 6.51 -4.43 -1.71
N ASN A 25 6.44 -4.97 -0.48
CA ASN A 25 7.38 -5.99 -0.02
C ASN A 25 7.27 -7.29 -0.82
N ALA A 26 6.07 -7.73 -1.18
CA ALA A 26 5.87 -8.90 -2.03
C ALA A 26 6.46 -8.69 -3.44
N ILE A 27 6.28 -7.50 -4.02
CA ILE A 27 6.86 -7.10 -5.31
C ILE A 27 8.39 -7.11 -5.23
N LEU A 28 8.98 -6.67 -4.11
CA LEU A 28 10.43 -6.76 -3.93
C LEU A 28 10.91 -8.22 -3.95
N LYS A 29 10.22 -9.12 -3.23
CA LYS A 29 10.60 -10.55 -3.16
C LYS A 29 10.41 -11.26 -4.49
N ILE A 30 9.35 -10.96 -5.24
CA ILE A 30 9.14 -11.55 -6.57
C ILE A 30 10.18 -11.04 -7.58
N GLY A 31 10.62 -9.78 -7.46
CA GLY A 31 11.73 -9.25 -8.26
C GLY A 31 13.03 -10.01 -8.04
N VAL A 32 13.39 -10.29 -6.78
CA VAL A 32 14.57 -11.13 -6.45
C VAL A 32 14.44 -12.53 -7.07
N LEU A 33 13.27 -13.16 -6.93
CA LEU A 33 13.03 -14.49 -7.51
C LEU A 33 13.16 -14.46 -9.04
N THR A 34 12.60 -13.44 -9.69
CA THR A 34 12.64 -13.24 -11.14
C THR A 34 14.07 -13.20 -11.66
N SER A 35 14.96 -12.48 -10.97
CA SER A 35 16.38 -12.42 -11.34
C SER A 35 17.09 -13.76 -11.10
N SER A 36 16.74 -14.49 -10.03
CA SER A 36 17.42 -15.73 -9.66
C SER A 36 17.05 -16.94 -10.53
N MET A 37 15.85 -16.96 -11.13
CA MET A 37 15.37 -18.12 -11.88
C MET A 37 16.21 -18.45 -13.13
N PRO A 38 16.57 -17.47 -14.00
CA PRO A 38 17.45 -17.73 -15.13
C PRO A 38 18.85 -18.21 -14.70
N GLU A 39 19.40 -17.67 -13.60
CA GLU A 39 20.69 -18.09 -13.06
C GLU A 39 20.65 -19.55 -12.59
N ALA A 40 19.60 -19.92 -11.83
CA ALA A 40 19.40 -21.29 -11.37
C ALA A 40 19.23 -22.28 -12.53
N GLN A 41 18.50 -21.87 -13.57
CA GLN A 41 18.33 -22.67 -14.78
C GLN A 41 19.66 -22.91 -15.50
N ALA A 42 20.48 -21.87 -15.66
CA ALA A 42 21.79 -21.97 -16.28
C ALA A 42 22.74 -22.86 -15.47
N ALA A 43 22.76 -22.70 -14.14
CA ALA A 43 23.55 -23.53 -13.24
C ALA A 43 23.15 -25.01 -13.30
N ALA A 44 21.86 -25.30 -13.48
CA ALA A 44 21.32 -26.64 -13.65
C ALA A 44 21.48 -27.21 -15.07
N LYS A 45 22.08 -26.46 -16.02
CA LYS A 45 22.23 -26.82 -17.44
C LYS A 45 20.89 -27.18 -18.11
N LEU A 46 19.81 -26.53 -17.70
CA LEU A 46 18.49 -26.71 -18.28
C LEU A 46 18.28 -25.78 -19.49
N SER A 47 17.62 -26.30 -20.53
CA SER A 47 17.20 -25.47 -21.66
C SER A 47 16.09 -24.51 -21.26
N ALA A 48 15.95 -23.39 -21.97
CA ALA A 48 14.86 -22.43 -21.73
C ALA A 48 13.47 -23.05 -21.89
N VAL A 49 13.33 -24.02 -22.78
CA VAL A 49 12.06 -24.73 -22.99
C VAL A 49 11.65 -25.54 -21.75
N ALA A 50 12.62 -26.05 -20.98
CA ALA A 50 12.33 -26.86 -19.79
C ALA A 50 11.68 -26.06 -18.65
N SER A 51 11.85 -24.74 -18.61
CA SER A 51 11.37 -23.85 -17.54
C SER A 51 10.29 -22.86 -18.01
N ASP A 52 9.93 -22.84 -19.29
CA ASP A 52 9.00 -21.86 -19.88
C ASP A 52 7.68 -21.73 -19.11
N GLY A 53 7.07 -22.86 -18.74
CA GLY A 53 5.85 -22.86 -17.93
C GLY A 53 6.03 -22.24 -16.54
N ALA A 54 7.20 -22.40 -15.91
CA ALA A 54 7.50 -21.76 -14.63
C ALA A 54 7.62 -20.24 -14.78
N PHE A 55 8.25 -19.75 -15.86
CA PHE A 55 8.30 -18.33 -16.18
C PHE A 55 6.91 -17.76 -16.51
N ALA A 56 6.04 -18.51 -17.16
CA ALA A 56 4.66 -18.10 -17.40
C ALA A 56 3.88 -17.90 -16.09
N HIS A 57 4.04 -18.80 -15.11
CA HIS A 57 3.45 -18.63 -13.77
C HIS A 57 4.04 -17.43 -13.03
N LEU A 58 5.37 -17.24 -13.10
CA LEU A 58 6.03 -16.09 -12.51
C LEU A 58 5.50 -14.78 -13.11
N GLN A 59 5.37 -14.69 -14.43
CA GLN A 59 4.78 -13.55 -15.12
C GLN A 59 3.36 -13.26 -14.60
N GLY A 60 2.52 -14.30 -14.48
CA GLY A 60 1.15 -14.17 -13.95
C GLY A 60 1.14 -13.62 -12.53
N ALA A 61 2.02 -14.10 -11.65
CA ALA A 61 2.15 -13.62 -10.29
C ALA A 61 2.60 -12.15 -10.22
N ILE A 62 3.58 -11.74 -11.04
CA ILE A 62 4.04 -10.35 -11.11
C ILE A 62 2.91 -9.43 -11.57
N ALA A 63 2.21 -9.80 -12.64
CA ALA A 63 1.11 -9.01 -13.18
C ALA A 63 -0.02 -8.84 -12.15
N ALA A 64 -0.37 -9.91 -11.44
CA ALA A 64 -1.38 -9.86 -10.38
C ALA A 64 -0.97 -8.93 -9.23
N MET A 65 0.29 -8.98 -8.77
CA MET A 65 0.78 -8.10 -7.70
C MET A 65 0.77 -6.61 -8.11
N LEU A 66 1.24 -6.29 -9.32
CA LEU A 66 1.25 -4.91 -9.83
C LEU A 66 -0.16 -4.36 -10.01
N SER A 67 -1.09 -5.19 -10.52
CA SER A 67 -2.51 -4.83 -10.63
C SER A 67 -3.15 -4.63 -9.25
N GLY A 68 -2.84 -5.52 -8.29
CA GLY A 68 -3.28 -5.42 -6.91
C GLY A 68 -2.82 -4.12 -6.26
N ARG A 69 -1.55 -3.74 -6.46
CA ARG A 69 -1.00 -2.45 -5.99
C ARG A 69 -1.80 -1.26 -6.51
N SER A 70 -2.03 -1.18 -7.82
CA SER A 70 -2.82 -0.10 -8.42
C SER A 70 -4.25 -0.05 -7.88
N SER A 71 -4.86 -1.22 -7.64
CA SER A 71 -6.22 -1.32 -7.08
C SER A 71 -6.29 -0.80 -5.64
N VAL A 72 -5.29 -1.11 -4.81
CA VAL A 72 -5.24 -0.63 -3.42
C VAL A 72 -4.98 0.87 -3.36
N VAL A 73 -4.11 1.42 -4.22
CA VAL A 73 -3.92 2.87 -4.32
C VAL A 73 -5.20 3.59 -4.76
N ALA A 74 -5.95 3.01 -5.70
CA ALA A 74 -7.26 3.56 -6.08
C ALA A 74 -8.26 3.53 -4.91
N LEU A 75 -8.30 2.43 -4.15
CA LEU A 75 -9.10 2.31 -2.93
C LEU A 75 -8.72 3.37 -1.89
N HIS A 76 -7.42 3.60 -1.65
CA HIS A 76 -6.93 4.66 -0.76
C HIS A 76 -7.51 6.03 -1.17
N ASN A 77 -7.40 6.38 -2.45
CA ASN A 77 -7.91 7.66 -2.95
C ASN A 77 -9.43 7.79 -2.79
N GLU A 78 -10.19 6.72 -3.01
CA GLU A 78 -11.64 6.72 -2.80
C GLU A 78 -12.00 6.87 -1.31
N LEU A 79 -11.28 6.20 -0.41
CA LEU A 79 -11.46 6.38 1.03
C LEU A 79 -11.15 7.80 1.49
N ALA A 80 -10.15 8.45 0.89
CA ALA A 80 -9.86 9.86 1.12
C ALA A 80 -11.00 10.78 0.65
N SER A 81 -11.66 10.46 -0.46
CA SER A 81 -12.87 11.16 -0.94
C SER A 81 -14.07 10.95 -0.01
N ILE A 82 -14.26 9.73 0.51
CA ILE A 82 -15.32 9.41 1.47
C ILE A 82 -15.12 10.16 2.79
N LYS A 83 -13.88 10.26 3.28
CA LYS A 83 -13.53 11.06 4.48
C LYS A 83 -14.11 12.48 4.39
N ASP A 84 -13.99 13.11 3.23
CA ASP A 84 -14.50 14.48 3.02
C ASP A 84 -16.02 14.55 3.12
N LYS A 85 -16.73 13.53 2.58
CA LYS A 85 -18.20 13.43 2.60
C LYS A 85 -18.77 13.14 3.99
N VAL A 86 -17.99 12.52 4.90
CA VAL A 86 -18.46 12.16 6.26
C VAL A 86 -18.12 13.20 7.34
N GLY A 87 -17.75 14.42 6.92
CA GLY A 87 -17.50 15.55 7.81
C GLY A 87 -16.08 15.60 8.38
N LEU A 88 -15.13 14.88 7.79
CA LEU A 88 -13.72 14.85 8.20
C LEU A 88 -12.80 15.61 7.23
N LYS A 89 -13.35 16.41 6.31
CA LYS A 89 -12.61 17.16 5.28
C LYS A 89 -11.45 17.99 5.83
N ASN A 90 -11.71 18.72 6.91
CA ASN A 90 -10.73 19.61 7.55
C ASN A 90 -9.86 18.90 8.60
N ILE A 91 -9.99 17.57 8.74
CA ILE A 91 -9.23 16.75 9.67
C ILE A 91 -8.19 15.95 8.89
N VAL A 92 -6.97 15.97 9.42
CA VAL A 92 -5.88 15.15 8.90
C VAL A 92 -6.11 13.72 9.33
N VAL A 93 -6.31 12.85 8.35
CA VAL A 93 -6.38 11.40 8.52
C VAL A 93 -5.34 10.81 7.57
N GLY A 94 -4.44 10.01 8.10
CA GLY A 94 -3.33 9.43 7.35
C GLY A 94 -2.31 8.80 8.29
N TYR A 95 -1.49 7.91 7.74
CA TYR A 95 -0.44 7.21 8.46
C TYR A 95 0.95 7.60 7.92
N GLY A 96 1.97 7.56 8.78
CA GLY A 96 3.34 7.90 8.43
C GLY A 96 3.65 9.41 8.36
N ASP A 97 4.77 9.72 7.70
CA ASP A 97 5.39 11.05 7.67
C ASP A 97 4.78 12.01 6.65
N ALA A 98 3.85 11.56 5.81
CA ALA A 98 3.16 12.42 4.84
C ALA A 98 2.41 13.57 5.54
N GLY A 99 1.92 13.37 6.77
CA GLY A 99 1.33 14.45 7.56
C GLY A 99 2.35 15.50 8.03
N LYS A 100 3.66 15.21 7.99
CA LYS A 100 4.74 16.20 8.13
C LYS A 100 4.93 17.00 6.83
N LEU A 101 4.28 16.69 5.72
CA LEU A 101 4.32 17.54 4.53
C LEU A 101 3.19 18.58 4.52
N LEU A 102 2.30 18.51 5.51
CA LEU A 102 1.21 19.47 5.65
C LEU A 102 1.72 20.84 6.11
N PRO A 103 1.08 21.94 5.66
CA PRO A 103 1.38 23.28 6.17
C PRO A 103 1.17 23.33 7.69
N ALA A 104 1.95 24.15 8.39
CA ALA A 104 2.02 24.19 9.86
C ALA A 104 0.65 24.27 10.56
N LYS A 105 -0.31 24.99 9.96
CA LYS A 105 -1.68 25.13 10.47
C LYS A 105 -2.48 23.81 10.48
N ALA A 106 -2.24 22.96 9.49
CA ALA A 106 -2.86 21.63 9.40
C ALA A 106 -2.18 20.61 10.32
N ARG A 107 -0.87 20.76 10.58
CA ARG A 107 -0.15 19.96 11.60
C ARG A 107 -0.65 20.28 13.01
N ALA A 108 -0.80 21.57 13.35
CA ALA A 108 -1.33 21.99 14.65
C ALA A 108 -2.75 21.44 14.92
N ASN A 109 -3.62 21.42 13.90
CA ASN A 109 -4.95 20.80 14.03
C ASN A 109 -4.90 19.28 14.24
N ARG A 110 -3.93 18.59 13.63
CA ARG A 110 -3.72 17.14 13.82
C ARG A 110 -3.29 16.85 15.26
N ASP A 111 -2.29 17.59 15.77
CA ASP A 111 -1.74 17.37 17.11
C ASP A 111 -2.78 17.67 18.19
N MET A 112 -3.60 18.72 18.01
CA MET A 112 -4.73 19.03 18.89
C MET A 112 -5.84 17.96 18.84
N ALA A 113 -6.09 17.36 17.67
CA ALA A 113 -7.07 16.29 17.53
C ALA A 113 -6.60 14.99 18.21
N SER A 114 -5.31 14.67 18.15
CA SER A 114 -4.73 13.55 18.89
C SER A 114 -4.71 13.78 20.40
N ALA A 115 -4.46 15.01 20.85
CA ALA A 115 -4.43 15.35 22.28
C ALA A 115 -5.82 15.33 22.95
N LYS A 116 -6.90 15.57 22.19
CA LYS A 116 -8.30 15.47 22.69
C LYS A 116 -8.86 14.04 22.71
N ALA A 117 -8.12 13.08 22.13
CA ALA A 117 -8.53 11.69 22.05
C ALA A 117 -7.89 10.80 23.15
N ALA A 118 -6.87 11.31 23.86
CA ALA A 118 -6.26 10.72 25.04
C ALA A 118 -6.92 11.24 26.33
#